data_AF-A0A9J6E1D7-F1
#
_entry.id   AF-A0A9J6E1D7-F1
#
_cell.length_a   1.000
_cell.length_b   1.000
_cell.length_c   1.000
_cell.angle_alpha   90.00
_cell.angle_beta   90.00
_cell.angle_gamma   90.00
#
_symmetry.space_group_name_H-M   'P 1'
#
loop_
_entity.id
_entity.type
_entity.pdbx_description
1 polymer ?
#
loop_
_entity_poly.entity_id
_entity_poly.type
_entity_poly.pdbx_seq_one_letter_code
_entity_poly.pdbx_strand_id
1 'polypeptide(L)'
;MQHFTDSEFLARYRFTKSSVKKLLERLTFEESCSMCGHPLPPELQLLITLRFHAAGTFQVLMGDFVNVSQLTVSHVIERVARRIAKHLFPVVVNFFNSYDKFRETMVKFYRITKFPGVTGFIDSTHVRIKSPGGPNGEVYRNRWG
;
A
#
# COMPACT_ATOMS: atom_id res chain seq x y z
N MET A 1 -18.03 9.89 -3.09
CA MET A 1 -17.38 9.94 -4.43
C MET A 1 -17.87 11.03 -5.41
N GLN A 2 -18.99 11.73 -5.15
CA GLN A 2 -19.69 12.48 -6.22
C GLN A 2 -19.11 13.86 -6.58
N HIS A 3 -18.27 14.46 -5.72
CA HIS A 3 -17.81 15.84 -5.91
C HIS A 3 -16.61 16.01 -6.85
N PHE A 4 -15.92 14.93 -7.22
CA PHE A 4 -14.76 14.99 -8.11
C PHE A 4 -15.13 14.46 -9.49
N THR A 5 -14.62 15.09 -10.54
CA THR A 5 -14.56 14.48 -11.88
C THR A 5 -13.70 13.21 -11.85
N ASP A 6 -13.79 12.36 -12.88
CA ASP A 6 -13.02 11.10 -12.88
C ASP A 6 -11.51 11.33 -12.94
N SER A 7 -11.05 12.37 -13.64
CA SER A 7 -9.63 12.76 -13.70
C SER A 7 -9.12 13.28 -12.35
N GLU A 8 -9.88 14.15 -11.69
CA GLU A 8 -9.55 14.65 -10.34
C GLU A 8 -9.54 13.53 -9.31
N PHE A 9 -10.50 12.61 -9.40
CA PHE A 9 -10.57 11.46 -8.52
C PHE A 9 -9.33 10.56 -8.72
N LEU A 10 -8.98 10.26 -9.97
CA LEU A 10 -7.80 9.46 -10.27
C LEU A 10 -6.51 10.13 -9.78
N ALA A 11 -6.35 11.45 -9.97
CA ALA A 11 -5.18 12.19 -9.53
C ALA A 11 -5.02 12.17 -7.99
N ARG A 12 -6.14 12.25 -7.25
CA ARG A 12 -6.13 12.34 -5.78
C ARG A 12 -6.06 10.99 -5.07
N TYR A 13 -6.67 9.96 -5.64
CA TYR A 13 -6.79 8.65 -5.02
C TYR A 13 -5.90 7.60 -5.68
N ARG A 14 -5.36 7.84 -6.88
CA ARG A 14 -4.63 6.86 -7.73
C ARG A 14 -5.46 5.61 -8.08
N PHE A 15 -6.78 5.70 -7.93
CA PHE A 15 -7.75 4.69 -8.32
C PHE A 15 -8.89 5.32 -9.11
N THR A 16 -9.49 4.56 -10.03
CA THR A 16 -10.74 4.99 -10.67
C THR A 16 -11.92 4.77 -9.72
N LYS A 17 -13.02 5.53 -9.89
CA LYS A 17 -14.25 5.31 -9.12
C LYS A 17 -14.78 3.88 -9.27
N SER A 18 -14.69 3.30 -10.47
CA SER A 18 -15.07 1.90 -10.73
C SER A 18 -14.23 0.93 -9.91
N SER A 19 -12.91 1.12 -9.86
CA SER A 19 -12.00 0.29 -9.05
C SER A 19 -12.35 0.39 -7.57
N VAL A 20 -12.64 1.59 -7.06
CA VAL A 20 -13.04 1.78 -5.65
C VAL A 20 -14.36 1.08 -5.34
N LYS A 21 -15.36 1.15 -6.22
CA LYS A 21 -16.63 0.41 -6.04
C LYS A 21 -16.39 -1.11 -5.98
N LYS A 22 -15.59 -1.65 -6.90
CA LYS A 22 -15.21 -3.08 -6.90
C LYS A 22 -14.44 -3.47 -5.64
N LEU A 23 -13.58 -2.58 -5.11
CA LEU A 23 -12.88 -2.81 -3.85
C LEU A 23 -13.86 -2.82 -2.68
N LEU A 24 -14.84 -1.92 -2.66
CA LEU A 24 -15.88 -1.85 -1.63
C LEU A 24 -16.74 -3.12 -1.59
N GLU A 25 -17.09 -3.68 -2.76
CA GLU A 25 -17.84 -4.94 -2.86
C GLU A 25 -17.03 -6.15 -2.36
N ARG A 26 -15.71 -6.16 -2.61
CA ARG A 26 -14.82 -7.27 -2.20
C ARG A 26 -14.42 -7.22 -0.73
N LEU A 27 -14.27 -6.02 -0.19
CA LEU A 27 -13.92 -5.81 1.20
C LEU A 27 -15.23 -5.78 1.99
N THR A 28 -15.61 -6.87 2.62
CA THR A 28 -16.76 -6.88 3.53
C THR A 28 -16.44 -5.98 4.74
N PHE A 29 -17.01 -4.77 4.73
CA PHE A 29 -16.93 -3.86 5.87
C PHE A 29 -18.01 -4.27 6.87
N GLU A 30 -17.59 -4.84 8.00
CA GLU A 30 -18.48 -4.95 9.16
C GLU A 30 -18.81 -3.53 9.64
N GLU A 31 -20.10 -3.27 9.87
CA GLU A 31 -20.53 -2.06 10.57
C GLU A 31 -19.90 -2.08 11.95
N SER A 32 -18.92 -1.20 12.19
CA SER A 32 -18.35 -1.12 13.52
C SER A 32 -19.38 -0.55 14.48
N CYS A 33 -19.80 -1.34 15.44
CA CYS A 33 -20.31 -0.83 16.71
C CYS A 33 -19.16 -0.16 17.48
N SER A 34 -18.86 1.10 17.16
CA SER A 34 -18.13 1.93 18.11
C SER A 34 -19.11 2.37 19.20
N MET A 35 -18.79 2.06 20.45
CA MET A 35 -19.54 2.45 21.66
C MET A 35 -19.65 3.98 21.88
N CYS A 36 -19.20 4.80 20.93
CA CYS A 36 -19.24 6.26 20.95
C CYS A 36 -19.49 6.77 19.52
N GLY A 37 -20.72 7.20 19.25
CA GLY A 37 -21.08 7.96 18.06
C GLY A 37 -21.24 7.15 16.76
N HIS A 38 -21.90 7.80 15.80
CA HIS A 38 -22.29 7.23 14.52
C HIS A 38 -21.07 6.68 13.75
N PRO A 39 -21.06 5.39 13.37
CA PRO A 39 -19.93 4.81 12.66
C PRO A 39 -19.75 5.47 11.28
N LEU A 40 -18.49 5.66 10.89
CA LEU A 40 -18.17 6.17 9.54
C LEU A 40 -18.63 5.16 8.49
N PRO A 41 -19.30 5.60 7.40
CA PRO A 41 -19.71 4.71 6.33
C PRO A 41 -18.51 3.95 5.72
N PRO A 42 -18.67 2.67 5.34
CA PRO A 42 -17.64 1.87 4.68
C PRO A 42 -16.92 2.58 3.52
N GLU A 43 -17.70 3.26 2.66
CA GLU A 43 -17.16 4.04 1.55
C GLU A 43 -16.19 5.12 2.04
N LEU A 44 -16.57 5.87 3.09
CA LEU A 44 -15.76 6.95 3.62
C LEU A 44 -14.47 6.41 4.26
N GLN A 45 -14.55 5.29 4.97
CA GLN A 45 -13.37 4.62 5.54
C GLN A 45 -12.36 4.20 4.46
N LEU A 46 -12.86 3.60 3.38
CA LEU A 46 -12.02 3.20 2.25
C LEU A 46 -11.39 4.42 1.58
N LEU A 47 -12.17 5.48 1.34
CA LEU A 47 -11.66 6.72 0.74
C LEU A 47 -10.60 7.40 1.60
N ILE A 48 -10.78 7.48 2.91
CA ILE A 48 -9.76 8.02 3.85
C ILE A 48 -8.45 7.27 3.68
N THR A 49 -8.52 5.93 3.72
CA THR A 49 -7.34 5.05 3.65
C THR A 49 -6.63 5.17 2.30
N LEU A 50 -7.38 5.10 1.19
CA LEU A 50 -6.82 5.22 -0.16
C LEU A 50 -6.16 6.59 -0.38
N ARG A 51 -6.80 7.67 0.08
CA ARG A 51 -6.24 9.01 -0.04
C ARG A 51 -4.95 9.17 0.77
N PHE A 52 -4.92 8.64 1.99
CA PHE A 52 -3.72 8.65 2.82
C PHE A 52 -2.54 7.96 2.10
N HIS A 53 -2.77 6.77 1.54
CA HIS A 53 -1.71 6.05 0.79
C HIS A 53 -1.31 6.74 -0.52
N ALA A 54 -2.26 7.35 -1.23
CA ALA A 54 -1.98 8.04 -2.49
C ALA A 54 -1.20 9.34 -2.28
N ALA A 55 -1.55 10.11 -1.25
CA ALA A 55 -0.98 11.42 -0.98
C ALA A 55 0.28 11.36 -0.10
N GLY A 56 0.43 10.33 0.73
CA GLY A 56 1.57 10.20 1.65
C GLY A 56 1.62 11.30 2.72
N THR A 57 0.46 11.83 3.12
CA THR A 57 0.34 12.99 4.01
C THR A 57 0.20 12.59 5.48
N PHE A 58 0.17 13.57 6.39
CA PHE A 58 -0.12 13.33 7.81
C PHE A 58 -1.58 12.97 8.05
N GLN A 59 -1.82 12.13 9.06
CA GLN A 59 -3.17 11.70 9.46
C GLN A 59 -4.02 12.86 10.02
N VAL A 60 -3.39 13.88 10.63
CA VAL A 60 -4.07 15.10 11.11
C VAL A 60 -4.74 15.83 9.96
N LEU A 61 -3.99 16.12 8.89
CA LEU A 61 -4.53 16.78 7.68
C LEU A 61 -5.65 15.97 7.03
N MET A 62 -5.55 14.64 7.10
CA MET A 62 -6.61 13.75 6.64
C MET A 62 -7.86 13.85 7.52
N GLY A 63 -7.69 13.98 8.83
CA GLY A 63 -8.77 14.20 9.79
C GLY A 63 -9.50 15.51 9.53
N ASP A 64 -8.75 16.60 9.33
CA ASP A 64 -9.28 17.92 9.00
C ASP A 64 -10.10 17.89 7.69
N PHE A 65 -9.61 17.15 6.68
CA PHE A 65 -10.28 17.04 5.38
C PHE A 65 -11.64 16.34 5.45
N VAL A 66 -11.81 15.35 6.33
CA VAL A 66 -13.08 14.60 6.50
C VAL A 66 -13.84 14.99 7.78
N ASN A 67 -13.36 16.00 8.49
CA ASN A 67 -13.89 16.47 9.77
C ASN A 67 -14.01 15.37 10.84
N VAL A 68 -12.93 14.60 11.04
CA VAL A 68 -12.83 13.58 12.10
C VAL A 68 -11.50 13.70 12.85
N SER A 69 -11.44 13.17 14.08
CA SER A 69 -10.20 13.20 14.86
C SER A 69 -9.07 12.40 14.18
N GLN A 70 -7.82 12.79 14.40
CA GLN A 70 -6.67 12.03 13.93
C GLN A 70 -6.68 10.58 14.45
N LEU A 71 -7.15 10.35 15.68
CA LEU A 71 -7.29 9.02 16.25
C LEU A 71 -8.25 8.15 15.42
N THR A 72 -9.38 8.73 15.01
CA THR A 72 -10.35 8.07 14.12
C THR A 72 -9.71 7.69 12.79
N VAL A 73 -8.93 8.61 12.18
CA VAL A 73 -8.19 8.33 10.94
C VAL A 73 -7.22 7.19 11.11
N SER A 74 -6.45 7.17 12.21
CA SER A 74 -5.49 6.09 12.51
C SER A 74 -6.18 4.73 12.57
N HIS A 75 -7.26 4.61 13.36
CA HIS A 75 -8.01 3.35 13.49
C HIS A 75 -8.64 2.91 12.16
N VAL A 76 -9.15 3.86 11.37
CA VAL A 76 -9.70 3.58 10.04
C VAL A 76 -8.62 3.03 9.12
N ILE A 77 -7.46 3.70 8.99
CA ILE A 77 -6.36 3.27 8.14
C ILE A 77 -5.91 1.86 8.52
N GLU A 78 -5.66 1.63 9.82
CA GLU A 78 -5.22 0.33 10.30
C GLU A 78 -6.22 -0.78 9.97
N ARG A 79 -7.52 -0.53 10.23
CA ARG A 79 -8.58 -1.50 9.97
C ARG A 79 -8.70 -1.83 8.49
N VAL A 80 -8.74 -0.82 7.62
CA VAL A 80 -8.89 -1.02 6.18
C VAL A 80 -7.64 -1.68 5.61
N ALA A 81 -6.44 -1.26 6.00
CA ALA A 81 -5.19 -1.88 5.56
C ALA A 81 -5.13 -3.37 5.93
N ARG A 82 -5.52 -3.72 7.16
CA ARG A 82 -5.55 -5.12 7.61
C ARG A 82 -6.55 -5.96 6.81
N ARG A 83 -7.71 -5.39 6.47
CA ARG A 83 -8.72 -6.07 5.63
C ARG A 83 -8.21 -6.26 4.20
N ILE A 84 -7.58 -5.23 3.61
CA ILE A 84 -6.92 -5.34 2.29
C ILE A 84 -5.87 -6.45 2.32
N ALA A 85 -4.99 -6.46 3.31
CA ALA A 85 -3.97 -7.49 3.46
C ALA A 85 -4.59 -8.89 3.61
N LYS A 86 -5.64 -9.05 4.41
CA LYS A 86 -6.29 -10.35 4.62
C LYS A 86 -7.00 -10.88 3.38
N HIS A 87 -7.72 -10.02 2.65
CA HIS A 87 -8.63 -10.46 1.59
C HIS A 87 -8.08 -10.30 0.17
N LEU A 88 -7.24 -9.29 -0.08
CA LEU A 88 -6.68 -9.05 -1.41
C LEU A 88 -5.28 -9.61 -1.59
N PHE A 89 -4.44 -9.62 -0.56
CA PHE A 89 -3.05 -10.10 -0.71
C PHE A 89 -2.97 -11.51 -1.31
N PRO A 90 -3.74 -12.52 -0.84
CA PRO A 90 -3.65 -13.88 -1.39
C PRO A 90 -4.12 -13.99 -2.85
N VAL A 91 -4.94 -13.05 -3.32
CA VAL A 91 -5.53 -13.06 -4.67
C VAL A 91 -4.70 -12.25 -5.65
N VAL A 92 -4.12 -11.14 -5.18
CA VAL A 92 -3.41 -10.18 -6.03
C VAL A 92 -1.91 -10.45 -6.05
N VAL A 93 -1.34 -10.89 -4.93
CA VAL A 93 0.09 -11.14 -4.78
C VAL A 93 0.33 -12.64 -4.81
N ASN A 94 0.74 -13.16 -5.97
CA ASN A 94 1.26 -14.51 -6.07
C ASN A 94 2.72 -14.53 -5.62
N PHE A 95 2.94 -14.53 -4.31
CA PHE A 95 4.27 -14.77 -3.76
C PHE A 95 4.56 -16.26 -3.81
N PHE A 96 5.76 -16.66 -4.22
CA PHE A 96 6.07 -18.07 -4.39
C PHE A 96 5.92 -18.83 -3.06
N ASN A 97 5.09 -19.86 -3.03
CA ASN A 97 4.94 -20.75 -1.86
C ASN A 97 5.93 -21.92 -1.86
N SER A 98 6.97 -21.88 -2.72
CA SER A 98 7.95 -22.96 -2.86
C SER A 98 9.37 -22.40 -2.88
N TYR A 99 10.23 -23.03 -2.06
CA TYR A 99 11.65 -22.73 -1.99
C TYR A 99 12.36 -22.89 -3.35
N ASP A 100 11.95 -23.89 -4.16
CA ASP A 100 12.57 -24.13 -5.46
C ASP A 100 12.32 -22.99 -6.44
N LYS A 101 11.11 -22.41 -6.43
CA LYS A 101 10.78 -21.23 -7.25
C LYS A 101 11.56 -19.99 -6.82
N PHE A 102 11.80 -19.81 -5.52
CA PHE A 102 12.69 -18.75 -5.03
C PHE A 102 14.10 -18.94 -5.52
N ARG A 103 14.65 -20.16 -5.39
CA ARG A 103 16.00 -20.48 -5.85
C ARG A 103 16.14 -20.25 -7.35
N GLU A 104 15.18 -20.71 -8.14
CA GLU A 104 15.17 -20.48 -9.58
C GLU A 104 15.15 -18.99 -9.92
N THR A 105 14.33 -18.20 -9.23
CA THR A 105 14.24 -16.75 -9.41
C THR A 105 15.55 -16.05 -9.04
N MET A 106 16.17 -16.43 -7.90
CA MET A 106 17.46 -15.90 -7.47
C MET A 106 18.57 -16.21 -8.49
N VAL A 107 18.62 -17.44 -9.01
CA VAL A 107 19.60 -17.83 -10.04
C VAL A 107 19.38 -17.05 -11.33
N LYS A 108 18.12 -16.89 -11.78
CA LYS A 108 17.77 -16.10 -12.97
C LYS A 108 18.21 -14.65 -12.83
N PHE A 109 17.91 -14.01 -11.70
CA PHE A 109 18.32 -12.62 -11.46
C PHE A 109 19.82 -12.47 -11.38
N TYR A 110 20.51 -13.35 -10.63
CA TYR A 110 21.96 -13.32 -10.54
C TYR A 110 22.63 -13.45 -11.92
N ARG A 111 22.06 -14.25 -12.83
CA ARG A 111 22.57 -14.37 -14.20
C ARG A 111 22.51 -13.04 -14.97
N ILE A 112 21.47 -12.23 -14.74
CA ILE A 112 21.23 -10.96 -15.45
C ILE A 112 21.98 -9.81 -14.80
N THR A 113 21.83 -9.64 -13.48
CA THR A 113 22.26 -8.42 -12.77
C THR A 113 23.53 -8.63 -11.95
N LYS A 114 23.97 -9.88 -11.75
CA LYS A 114 25.03 -10.26 -10.79
C LYS A 114 24.73 -9.84 -9.34
N PHE A 115 23.49 -9.44 -9.05
CA PHE A 115 23.05 -9.11 -7.70
C PHE A 115 22.46 -10.37 -7.04
N PRO A 116 23.08 -10.90 -5.97
CA PRO A 116 22.66 -12.16 -5.37
C PRO A 116 21.40 -11.98 -4.50
N GLY A 117 20.66 -13.08 -4.29
CA GLY A 117 19.57 -13.13 -3.30
C GLY A 117 18.27 -12.42 -3.72
N VAL A 118 18.13 -12.00 -4.98
CA VAL A 118 16.93 -11.32 -5.46
C VAL A 118 15.78 -12.30 -5.65
N THR A 119 14.71 -12.12 -4.89
CA THR A 119 13.48 -12.91 -4.99
C THR A 119 12.36 -12.22 -5.77
N GLY A 120 12.50 -10.91 -6.02
CA GLY A 120 11.58 -10.09 -6.79
C GLY A 120 11.95 -8.61 -6.71
N PHE A 121 11.27 -7.79 -7.52
CA PHE A 121 11.37 -6.32 -7.49
C PHE A 121 9.98 -5.71 -7.38
N ILE A 122 9.83 -4.69 -6.55
CA ILE A 122 8.60 -3.91 -6.42
C ILE A 122 8.96 -2.47 -6.77
N ASP A 123 8.42 -2.00 -7.90
CA ASP A 123 8.46 -0.60 -8.34
C ASP A 123 9.84 0.09 -8.19
N SER A 124 10.91 -0.67 -8.54
CA SER A 124 12.34 -0.32 -8.59
C SER A 124 12.78 0.97 -7.86
N THR A 125 12.36 1.14 -6.61
CA THR A 125 12.59 2.39 -5.89
C THR A 125 14.00 2.39 -5.33
N HIS A 126 14.79 3.38 -5.71
CA HIS A 126 16.14 3.55 -5.21
C HIS A 126 16.12 4.21 -3.81
N VAL A 127 16.18 3.40 -2.76
CA VAL A 127 16.25 3.91 -1.38
C VAL A 127 17.70 4.19 -1.01
N ARG A 128 18.03 5.46 -0.73
CA ARG A 128 19.36 5.82 -0.22
C ARG A 128 19.54 5.20 1.18
N ILE A 129 20.56 4.37 1.33
CA ILE A 129 20.99 3.84 2.62
C ILE A 129 22.30 4.51 3.05
N LYS A 130 22.58 4.53 4.35
CA LYS A 130 23.95 4.80 4.83
C LYS A 130 24.83 3.64 4.37
N SER A 131 26.01 3.96 3.83
CA SER A 131 26.96 2.93 3.40
C SER A 131 27.24 1.99 4.58
N PRO A 132 27.04 0.67 4.41
CA PRO A 132 27.37 -0.29 5.46
C PRO A 132 28.89 -0.36 5.74
N GLY A 133 29.72 0.21 4.86
CA GLY A 133 31.18 0.18 4.98
C GLY A 133 31.77 -1.22 4.82
N GLY A 134 33.06 -1.34 5.15
CA GLY A 134 33.78 -2.61 5.10
C GLY A 134 34.01 -3.17 3.68
N PRO A 135 34.47 -4.43 3.56
CA PRO A 135 34.85 -5.05 2.28
C PRO A 135 33.71 -5.14 1.26
N ASN A 136 32.46 -5.15 1.72
CA ASN A 136 31.28 -5.35 0.88
C ASN A 136 30.52 -4.04 0.56
N GLY A 137 31.04 -2.87 0.94
CA GLY A 137 30.34 -1.60 0.76
C GLY A 137 29.97 -1.31 -0.71
N GLU A 138 30.83 -1.69 -1.66
CA GLU A 138 30.60 -1.50 -3.10
C GLU A 138 29.42 -2.33 -3.65
N VAL A 139 29.04 -3.43 -3.00
CA VAL A 139 27.89 -4.27 -3.42
C VAL A 139 26.56 -3.51 -3.26
N TYR A 140 26.52 -2.56 -2.34
CA TYR A 140 25.33 -1.76 -2.05
C TYR A 140 25.37 -0.38 -2.72
N ARG A 141 26.39 -0.09 -3.53
CA ARG A 141 26.53 1.17 -4.24
C ARG A 141 25.59 1.19 -5.45
N ASN A 142 24.59 2.07 -5.38
CA ASN A 142 23.80 2.42 -6.53
C ASN A 142 24.59 3.40 -7.43
N ARG A 143 24.78 3.08 -8.71
CA ARG A 143 25.51 3.93 -9.68
C ARG A 143 24.59 4.82 -10.52
N TRP A 144 23.28 4.62 -10.42
CA TRP A 144 22.26 5.37 -11.14
C TRP A 144 21.53 6.37 -10.25
N GLY A 145 22.04 6.62 -9.03
CA GLY A 145 21.50 7.58 -8.06
C GLY A 145 22.58 8.50 -7.52
#